data_AF-A0A9P7KAI3-F1
#
_entry.id   AF-A0A9P7KAI3-F1
#
_cell.length_a   1.000
_cell.length_b   1.000
_cell.length_c   1.000
_cell.angle_alpha   90.00
_cell.angle_beta   90.00
_cell.angle_gamma   90.00
#
_symmetry.space_group_name_H-M   'P 1'
#
loop_
_entity.id
_entity.type
_entity.pdbx_description
1 polymer ?
#
loop_
_entity_poly.entity_id
_entity_poly.type
_entity_poly.pdbx_seq_one_letter_code
_entity_poly.pdbx_strand_id
1 'polypeptide(L)'
;MQVKKLNYLRFSAEFRDIKQYCNLMYTLLSTLPERLLPSKTPFTSYVQEHIFYPLGMNATTYSYPVANATGDVAEGLLHEENPSGNGTARAVPMLFSLRNSTVLTGALAMRSTWYTTWLKALLLNGANPETIEAVISADVVDKAARGVSIWQGKALGYGALELCVVSNPLPANASNNCLTLAADASRIFPGAITPGVPTLLAEYNSVTGSHALFSHFNGNLFNATLLSSFGMCPTHSGFRGLGKVGPEFADGGLGLTGAWGAGAGVPPLSGKTSKERAEAWFDRA
;
A
#
# COMPACT_ATOMS: atom_id res chain seq x y z
N MET A 1 -0.76 11.32 5.61
CA MET A 1 0.16 10.21 5.97
C MET A 1 1.26 10.75 6.90
N GLN A 2 1.49 10.14 8.08
CA GLN A 2 2.60 10.56 8.95
C GLN A 2 3.88 9.81 8.55
N VAL A 3 4.75 10.46 7.78
CA VAL A 3 6.07 9.93 7.37
C VAL A 3 6.88 9.37 8.56
N LYS A 4 6.72 9.94 9.76
CA LYS A 4 7.34 9.43 10.99
C LYS A 4 7.06 7.96 11.27
N LYS A 5 5.92 7.42 10.83
CA LYS A 5 5.57 6.02 11.02
C LYS A 5 6.39 5.07 10.14
N LEU A 6 6.95 5.55 9.02
CA LEU A 6 7.81 4.75 8.15
C LEU A 6 9.08 4.29 8.87
N ASN A 7 9.54 5.03 9.89
CA ASN A 7 10.72 4.65 10.69
C ASN A 7 10.55 3.34 11.46
N TYR A 8 9.31 2.91 11.69
CA TYR A 8 9.02 1.64 12.36
C TYR A 8 8.83 0.48 11.38
N LEU A 9 8.81 0.76 10.08
CA LEU A 9 8.76 -0.27 9.05
C LEU A 9 10.17 -0.73 8.74
N ARG A 10 10.35 -2.04 8.71
CA ARG A 10 11.60 -2.66 8.26
C ARG A 10 11.55 -2.84 6.75
N PHE A 11 12.68 -2.62 6.10
CA PHE A 11 12.78 -2.83 4.66
C PHE A 11 12.66 -4.33 4.33
N SER A 12 11.87 -4.66 3.32
CA SER A 12 11.70 -6.01 2.78
C SER A 12 12.94 -6.54 2.05
N ALA A 13 13.88 -5.66 1.74
CA ALA A 13 15.18 -5.94 1.15
C ALA A 13 16.19 -4.87 1.59
N GLU A 14 17.48 -5.15 1.47
CA GLU A 14 18.49 -4.12 1.73
C GLU A 14 18.36 -2.98 0.70
N PHE A 15 18.86 -1.80 1.06
CA PHE A 15 18.85 -0.68 0.13
C PHE A 15 19.59 -1.07 -1.15
N ARG A 16 18.91 -0.87 -2.29
CA ARG A 16 19.46 -1.12 -3.63
C ARG A 16 19.69 -2.61 -3.94
N ASP A 17 19.07 -3.50 -3.19
CA ASP A 17 19.18 -4.93 -3.44
C ASP A 17 18.28 -5.41 -4.58
N ILE A 18 16.98 -5.16 -4.43
CA ILE A 18 15.96 -5.54 -5.40
C ILE A 18 15.09 -4.34 -5.75
N LYS A 19 14.67 -4.28 -7.01
CA LYS A 19 13.69 -3.30 -7.45
C LYS A 19 12.32 -3.71 -6.93
N GLN A 20 11.75 -2.92 -6.02
CA GLN A 20 10.38 -3.06 -5.56
C GLN A 20 9.60 -1.77 -5.80
N TYR A 21 8.43 -1.90 -6.40
CA TYR A 21 7.50 -0.78 -6.51
C TYR A 21 6.96 -0.44 -5.12
N CYS A 22 7.10 0.82 -4.68
CA CYS A 22 6.68 1.22 -3.33
C CYS A 22 6.07 2.62 -3.32
N ASN A 23 4.74 2.68 -3.26
CA ASN A 23 3.98 3.93 -3.13
C ASN A 23 4.37 4.74 -1.88
N LEU A 24 4.73 4.07 -0.78
CA LEU A 24 5.15 4.78 0.44
C LEU A 24 6.40 5.62 0.22
N MET A 25 7.35 5.12 -0.58
CA MET A 25 8.59 5.83 -0.86
C MET A 25 8.35 7.03 -1.77
N TYR A 26 7.44 6.95 -2.73
CA TYR A 26 7.03 8.13 -3.51
C TYR A 26 6.31 9.18 -2.63
N THR A 27 5.53 8.76 -1.65
CA THR A 27 4.93 9.70 -0.68
C THR A 27 6.01 10.33 0.20
N LEU A 28 7.00 9.55 0.65
CA LEU A 28 8.15 10.07 1.37
C LEU A 28 8.90 11.11 0.53
N LEU A 29 9.19 10.81 -0.73
CA LEU A 29 9.88 11.70 -1.67
C LEU A 29 9.20 13.06 -1.77
N SER A 30 7.87 13.11 -1.86
CA SER A 30 7.12 14.38 -1.90
C SER A 30 7.22 15.22 -0.63
N THR A 31 7.61 14.65 0.51
CA THR A 31 7.82 15.41 1.76
C THR A 31 9.26 15.87 1.95
N LEU A 32 10.21 15.34 1.19
CA LEU A 32 11.62 15.70 1.34
C LEU A 32 11.90 17.18 1.10
N PRO A 33 11.33 17.86 0.08
CA PRO A 33 11.55 19.28 -0.12
C PRO A 33 11.18 20.12 1.11
N GLU A 34 10.01 19.88 1.70
CA GLU A 34 9.57 20.60 2.92
C GLU A 34 10.48 20.33 4.12
N ARG A 35 11.07 19.13 4.21
CA ARG A 35 11.93 18.72 5.31
C ARG A 35 13.36 19.23 5.18
N LEU A 36 13.91 19.17 3.98
CA LEU A 36 15.30 19.51 3.70
C LEU A 36 15.47 20.98 3.35
N LEU A 37 14.42 21.61 2.81
CA LEU A 37 14.38 23.01 2.36
C LEU A 37 13.15 23.72 2.96
N PRO A 38 13.03 23.83 4.30
CA PRO A 38 11.82 24.33 4.95
C PRO A 38 11.48 25.81 4.65
N SER A 39 12.44 26.59 4.15
CA SER A 39 12.24 27.97 3.69
C SER A 39 11.78 28.08 2.24
N LYS A 40 11.59 26.96 1.54
CA LYS A 40 11.17 26.90 0.13
C LYS A 40 9.72 26.46 0.01
N THR A 41 9.15 26.77 -1.14
CA THR A 41 7.77 26.40 -1.51
C THR A 41 7.56 24.89 -1.34
N PRO A 42 6.45 24.45 -0.72
CA PRO A 42 6.07 23.04 -0.62
C PRO A 42 6.04 22.35 -1.98
N PHE A 43 6.30 21.03 -2.01
CA PHE A 43 6.42 20.26 -3.25
C PHE A 43 5.24 20.48 -4.22
N THR A 44 4.01 20.38 -3.72
CA THR A 44 2.81 20.51 -4.57
C THR A 44 2.65 21.91 -5.14
N SER A 45 2.95 22.94 -4.36
CA SER A 45 2.90 24.33 -4.81
C SER A 45 4.01 24.63 -5.81
N TYR A 46 5.22 24.11 -5.57
CA TYR A 46 6.33 24.24 -6.50
C TYR A 46 6.01 23.61 -7.86
N VAL A 47 5.47 22.40 -7.89
CA VAL A 47 5.08 21.73 -9.15
C VAL A 47 3.96 22.50 -9.85
N GLN A 48 2.98 23.02 -9.10
CA GLN A 48 1.93 23.86 -9.68
C GLN A 48 2.50 25.11 -10.36
N GLU A 49 3.31 25.87 -9.64
CA GLU A 49 3.83 27.19 -10.04
C GLU A 49 4.89 27.09 -11.13
N HIS A 50 5.76 26.09 -11.07
CA HIS A 50 6.95 26.00 -11.92
C HIS A 50 6.86 24.92 -13.00
N ILE A 51 5.83 24.08 -13.00
CA ILE A 51 5.66 23.04 -14.03
C ILE A 51 4.28 23.12 -14.66
N PHE A 52 3.20 23.09 -13.88
CA PHE A 52 1.85 23.04 -14.45
C PHE A 52 1.44 24.35 -15.13
N TYR A 53 1.58 25.49 -14.45
CA TYR A 53 1.24 26.78 -15.05
C TYR A 53 2.10 27.14 -16.27
N PRO A 54 3.44 26.96 -16.26
CA PRO A 54 4.26 27.24 -17.44
C PRO A 54 3.96 26.33 -18.63
N LEU A 55 3.35 25.16 -18.42
CA LEU A 55 2.88 24.26 -19.48
C LEU A 55 1.41 24.48 -19.87
N GLY A 56 0.74 25.50 -19.31
CA GLY A 56 -0.67 25.79 -19.57
C GLY A 56 -1.66 24.78 -18.97
N MET A 57 -1.21 23.94 -18.02
CA MET A 57 -2.01 22.87 -17.40
C MET A 57 -2.72 23.36 -16.13
N ASN A 58 -3.44 24.48 -16.22
CA ASN A 58 -3.84 25.27 -15.05
C ASN A 58 -4.86 24.61 -14.11
N ALA A 59 -5.64 23.64 -14.57
CA ALA A 59 -6.58 22.89 -13.72
C ALA A 59 -5.99 21.57 -13.19
N THR A 60 -4.74 21.24 -13.53
CA THR A 60 -4.06 20.07 -12.96
C THR A 60 -3.75 20.39 -11.50
N THR A 61 -4.09 19.48 -10.59
CA THR A 61 -3.88 19.70 -9.15
C THR A 61 -3.71 18.38 -8.37
N TYR A 62 -3.00 18.45 -7.25
CA TYR A 62 -2.93 17.36 -6.26
C TYR A 62 -4.07 17.42 -5.23
N SER A 63 -4.88 18.48 -5.23
CA SER A 63 -5.94 18.71 -4.24
C SER A 63 -7.29 18.27 -4.78
N TYR A 64 -7.84 17.18 -4.24
CA TYR A 64 -9.19 16.73 -4.60
C TYR A 64 -10.27 17.79 -4.36
N PRO A 65 -10.31 18.53 -3.23
CA PRO A 65 -11.30 19.60 -3.05
C PRO A 65 -11.23 20.68 -4.13
N VAL A 66 -10.02 21.06 -4.57
CA VAL A 66 -9.83 22.05 -5.64
C VAL A 66 -10.33 21.50 -6.97
N ALA A 67 -9.96 20.26 -7.31
CA ALA A 67 -10.46 19.60 -8.51
C ALA A 67 -12.00 19.50 -8.47
N ASN A 68 -12.57 19.02 -7.37
CA ASN A 68 -14.01 18.79 -7.19
C ASN A 68 -14.81 20.11 -7.25
N ALA A 69 -14.26 21.21 -6.77
CA ALA A 69 -14.89 22.53 -6.85
C ALA A 69 -15.10 23.03 -8.29
N THR A 70 -14.40 22.46 -9.27
CA THR A 70 -14.60 22.81 -10.70
C THR A 70 -15.89 22.20 -11.28
N GLY A 71 -16.41 21.13 -10.68
CA GLY A 71 -17.49 20.33 -11.27
C GLY A 71 -17.07 19.40 -12.42
N ASP A 72 -15.79 19.43 -12.83
CA ASP A 72 -15.27 18.67 -13.98
C ASP A 72 -14.59 17.34 -13.59
N VAL A 73 -14.77 16.86 -12.35
CA VAL A 73 -14.12 15.62 -11.88
C VAL A 73 -14.91 14.41 -12.34
N ALA A 74 -14.25 13.52 -13.08
CA ALA A 74 -14.83 12.23 -13.45
C ALA A 74 -15.00 11.35 -12.21
N GLU A 75 -16.14 10.65 -12.12
CA GLU A 75 -16.41 9.69 -11.06
C GLU A 75 -15.83 8.31 -11.41
N GLY A 76 -15.27 7.63 -10.41
CA GLY A 76 -14.87 6.24 -10.55
C GLY A 76 -16.12 5.36 -10.66
N LEU A 77 -16.16 4.47 -11.66
CA LEU A 77 -17.24 3.50 -11.82
C LEU A 77 -16.73 2.11 -11.45
N LEU A 78 -17.47 1.39 -10.59
CA LEU A 78 -17.28 -0.04 -10.38
C LEU A 78 -18.49 -0.80 -10.90
N HIS A 79 -18.25 -1.98 -11.44
CA HIS A 79 -19.32 -2.90 -11.80
C HIS A 79 -19.80 -3.62 -10.54
N GLU A 80 -21.10 -3.65 -10.31
CA GLU A 80 -21.63 -4.53 -9.26
C GLU A 80 -21.38 -5.98 -9.66
N GLU A 81 -20.61 -6.71 -8.86
CA GLU A 81 -20.51 -8.16 -9.05
C GLU A 81 -21.85 -8.79 -8.68
N ASN A 82 -22.56 -9.32 -9.68
CA ASN A 82 -23.64 -10.27 -9.47
C ASN A 82 -23.21 -11.65 -9.99
N PRO A 83 -23.72 -12.76 -9.43
CA PRO A 83 -23.35 -14.12 -9.85
C PRO A 83 -23.58 -14.38 -11.34
N SER A 84 -24.43 -13.57 -11.98
CA SER A 84 -24.81 -13.67 -13.38
C SER A 84 -23.90 -12.89 -14.34
N GLY A 85 -22.92 -12.14 -13.85
CA GLY A 85 -22.01 -11.30 -14.65
C GLY A 85 -22.63 -10.05 -15.29
N ASN A 86 -23.95 -9.86 -15.20
CA ASN A 86 -24.70 -8.72 -15.75
C ASN A 86 -24.87 -7.60 -14.71
N GLY A 87 -23.81 -7.23 -14.01
CA GLY A 87 -23.86 -6.07 -13.11
C GLY A 87 -24.18 -4.76 -13.83
N THR A 88 -24.58 -3.75 -13.07
CA THR A 88 -24.67 -2.37 -13.58
C THR A 88 -23.47 -1.59 -13.06
N ALA A 89 -22.86 -0.76 -13.91
CA ALA A 89 -21.83 0.17 -13.46
C ALA A 89 -22.44 1.21 -12.51
N ARG A 90 -21.84 1.37 -11.33
CA ARG A 90 -22.22 2.41 -10.37
C ARG A 90 -21.06 3.32 -10.07
N ALA A 91 -21.38 4.59 -9.90
CA ALA A 91 -20.46 5.55 -9.32
C ALA A 91 -20.06 5.11 -7.92
N VAL A 92 -18.76 5.05 -7.68
CA VAL A 92 -18.19 4.76 -6.38
C VAL A 92 -17.51 6.03 -5.90
N PRO A 93 -17.92 6.57 -4.74
CA PRO A 93 -17.28 7.73 -4.17
C PRO A 93 -15.78 7.50 -4.04
N MET A 94 -14.98 8.45 -4.50
CA MET A 94 -13.53 8.44 -4.28
C MET A 94 -13.26 8.28 -2.78
N LEU A 95 -12.42 7.30 -2.43
CA LEU A 95 -12.14 6.90 -1.06
C LEU A 95 -11.82 8.12 -0.18
N PHE A 96 -12.48 8.20 0.98
CA PHE A 96 -12.43 9.34 1.92
C PHE A 96 -10.99 9.77 2.31
N SER A 97 -10.01 8.86 2.27
CA SER A 97 -8.60 9.18 2.54
C SER A 97 -8.00 10.22 1.58
N LEU A 98 -8.54 10.39 0.38
CA LEU A 98 -8.05 11.35 -0.62
C LEU A 98 -8.69 12.73 -0.50
N ARG A 99 -9.82 12.85 0.23
CA ARG A 99 -10.59 14.11 0.27
C ARG A 99 -9.86 15.22 1.03
N ASN A 100 -9.04 14.88 2.02
CA ASN A 100 -8.31 15.85 2.84
C ASN A 100 -6.77 15.73 2.74
N SER A 101 -6.26 14.84 1.89
CA SER A 101 -4.82 14.67 1.74
C SER A 101 -4.31 15.44 0.53
N THR A 102 -3.39 16.38 0.74
CA THR A 102 -2.72 17.12 -0.33
C THR A 102 -1.59 16.33 -0.99
N VAL A 103 -1.14 15.24 -0.36
CA VAL A 103 0.01 14.46 -0.81
C VAL A 103 -0.25 12.97 -0.60
N LEU A 104 -0.72 12.30 -1.65
CA LEU A 104 -0.74 10.85 -1.78
C LEU A 104 -0.17 10.49 -3.15
N THR A 105 0.53 9.37 -3.22
CA THR A 105 0.89 8.77 -4.51
C THR A 105 -0.33 8.56 -5.38
N GLY A 106 -0.27 9.07 -6.61
CA GLY A 106 -1.35 8.93 -7.58
C GLY A 106 -2.55 9.87 -7.36
N ALA A 107 -2.46 10.87 -6.47
CA ALA A 107 -3.55 11.82 -6.22
C ALA A 107 -3.66 12.97 -7.26
N LEU A 108 -2.90 12.91 -8.36
CA LEU A 108 -2.93 13.95 -9.38
C LEU A 108 -4.24 13.88 -10.18
N ALA A 109 -5.05 14.95 -10.11
CA ALA A 109 -6.19 15.15 -10.98
C ALA A 109 -5.74 15.91 -12.24
N MET A 110 -5.95 15.34 -13.42
CA MET A 110 -5.49 15.90 -14.70
C MET A 110 -6.38 15.46 -15.86
N ARG A 111 -6.52 16.32 -16.87
CA ARG A 111 -7.20 15.99 -18.14
C ARG A 111 -6.32 15.10 -19.02
N SER A 112 -6.91 14.21 -19.81
CA SER A 112 -6.17 13.32 -20.73
C SER A 112 -5.31 14.09 -21.74
N THR A 113 -5.80 15.22 -22.26
CA THR A 113 -5.06 16.08 -23.19
C THR A 113 -3.76 16.62 -22.60
N TRP A 114 -3.71 16.85 -21.28
CA TRP A 114 -2.54 17.35 -20.57
C TRP A 114 -1.48 16.28 -20.30
N TYR A 115 -1.85 14.99 -20.29
CA TYR A 115 -0.85 13.92 -20.36
C TYR A 115 -0.01 14.04 -21.63
N THR A 116 -0.65 14.38 -22.76
CA THR A 116 0.07 14.58 -24.03
C THR A 116 0.99 15.80 -23.96
N THR A 117 0.54 16.92 -23.36
CA THR A 117 1.39 18.10 -23.14
C THR A 117 2.61 17.75 -22.28
N TRP A 118 2.40 17.03 -21.17
CA TRP A 118 3.47 16.56 -20.29
C TRP A 118 4.48 15.66 -21.02
N LEU A 119 4.00 14.68 -21.78
CA LEU A 119 4.86 13.78 -22.56
C LEU A 119 5.66 14.54 -23.63
N LYS A 120 5.03 15.47 -24.35
CA LYS A 120 5.73 16.31 -25.32
C LYS A 120 6.81 17.15 -24.65
N ALA A 121 6.53 17.73 -23.47
CA ALA A 121 7.52 18.49 -22.73
C ALA A 121 8.73 17.63 -22.34
N LEU A 122 8.52 16.41 -21.87
CA LEU A 122 9.62 15.47 -21.57
C LEU A 122 10.43 15.09 -22.82
N LEU A 123 9.77 14.84 -23.95
CA LEU A 123 10.43 14.55 -25.23
C LEU A 123 11.22 15.75 -25.79
N LEU A 124 10.85 16.96 -25.40
CA LEU A 124 11.54 18.21 -25.72
C LEU A 124 12.52 18.63 -24.61
N ASN A 125 13.05 17.66 -23.85
CA ASN A 125 14.02 17.88 -22.78
C ASN A 125 13.57 18.91 -21.72
N GLY A 126 12.26 18.93 -21.43
CA GLY A 126 11.65 19.79 -20.43
C GLY A 126 11.16 21.14 -20.94
N ALA A 127 11.20 21.40 -22.25
CA ALA A 127 10.65 22.62 -22.84
C ALA A 127 9.12 22.57 -23.01
N ASN A 128 8.46 23.72 -22.93
CA ASN A 128 7.06 23.86 -23.29
C ASN A 128 6.87 23.53 -24.79
N PRO A 129 5.94 22.64 -25.18
CA PRO A 129 5.80 22.21 -26.57
C PRO A 129 5.20 23.26 -27.52
N GLU A 130 4.61 24.33 -27.00
CA GLU A 130 4.03 25.43 -27.76
C GLU A 130 5.00 26.61 -27.89
N THR A 131 5.70 26.96 -26.81
CA THR A 131 6.59 28.14 -26.76
C THR A 131 8.07 27.80 -26.93
N ILE A 132 8.45 26.53 -26.75
CA ILE A 132 9.84 26.04 -26.74
C ILE A 132 10.68 26.59 -25.57
N GLU A 133 10.09 27.36 -24.67
CA GLU A 133 10.76 27.84 -23.46
C GLU A 133 11.05 26.67 -22.50
N ALA A 134 12.23 26.65 -21.89
CA ALA A 134 12.60 25.63 -20.93
C ALA A 134 11.78 25.78 -19.63
N VAL A 135 11.01 24.74 -19.28
CA VAL A 135 10.23 24.67 -18.02
C VAL A 135 10.96 23.82 -17.00
N ILE A 136 11.47 22.66 -17.42
CA ILE A 136 12.34 21.78 -16.64
C ILE A 136 13.69 21.76 -17.34
N SER A 137 14.76 21.83 -16.57
CA SER A 137 16.10 21.76 -17.15
C SER A 137 16.37 20.40 -17.79
N ALA A 138 17.03 20.40 -18.94
CA ALA A 138 17.31 19.19 -19.72
C ALA A 138 18.14 18.16 -18.94
N ASP A 139 19.08 18.61 -18.10
CA ASP A 139 19.88 17.73 -17.24
C ASP A 139 19.03 17.02 -16.18
N VAL A 140 17.99 17.68 -15.65
CA VAL A 140 17.03 17.08 -14.71
C VAL A 140 16.18 16.03 -15.41
N VAL A 141 15.70 16.32 -16.63
CA VAL A 141 14.93 15.36 -17.44
C VAL A 141 15.77 14.13 -17.74
N ASP A 142 17.00 14.32 -18.25
CA ASP A 142 17.93 13.24 -18.53
C ASP A 142 18.27 12.44 -17.26
N LYS A 143 18.56 13.13 -16.13
CA LYS A 143 18.84 12.46 -14.86
C LYS A 143 17.68 11.60 -14.37
N ALA A 144 16.44 12.07 -14.52
CA ALA A 144 15.24 11.33 -14.13
C ALA A 144 14.92 10.16 -15.08
N ALA A 145 15.26 10.31 -16.37
CA ALA A 145 15.05 9.28 -17.39
C ALA A 145 16.11 8.17 -17.35
N ARG A 146 17.30 8.44 -16.78
CA ARG A 146 18.35 7.43 -16.60
C ARG A 146 17.90 6.33 -15.62
N GLY A 147 17.56 5.17 -16.17
CA GLY A 147 17.22 3.99 -15.39
C GLY A 147 18.39 3.54 -14.51
N VAL A 148 18.14 3.44 -13.20
CA VAL A 148 19.07 2.82 -12.24
C VAL A 148 18.40 1.56 -11.71
N SER A 149 19.02 0.41 -11.94
CA SER A 149 18.66 -0.86 -11.31
C SER A 149 19.87 -1.41 -10.59
N ILE A 150 19.69 -1.91 -9.37
CA ILE A 150 20.77 -2.45 -8.56
C ILE A 150 20.32 -3.84 -8.09
N TRP A 151 21.28 -4.76 -8.08
CA TRP A 151 21.11 -6.17 -7.78
C TRP A 151 22.06 -6.51 -6.62
N GLN A 152 21.50 -6.93 -5.47
CA GLN A 152 22.09 -7.67 -4.33
C GLN A 152 22.00 -7.02 -2.93
N GLY A 153 21.58 -7.86 -1.98
CA GLY A 153 21.37 -7.59 -0.57
C GLY A 153 20.50 -8.70 0.06
N LYS A 154 20.28 -8.62 1.38
CA LYS A 154 19.57 -9.65 2.16
C LYS A 154 18.88 -8.99 3.36
N ALA A 155 17.56 -8.90 3.36
CA ALA A 155 16.81 -8.36 4.50
C ALA A 155 16.44 -9.42 5.53
N LEU A 156 16.48 -8.99 6.79
CA LEU A 156 15.81 -9.61 7.94
C LEU A 156 14.54 -8.73 8.15
N GLY A 157 13.32 -9.25 8.40
CA GLY A 157 12.12 -8.55 7.86
C GLY A 157 10.97 -8.00 8.73
N TYR A 158 10.49 -8.60 9.82
CA TYR A 158 9.05 -8.39 10.13
C TYR A 158 8.63 -8.16 11.60
N GLY A 159 9.56 -7.90 12.53
CA GLY A 159 9.21 -7.71 13.94
C GLY A 159 8.64 -8.98 14.59
N ALA A 160 8.06 -8.86 15.79
CA ALA A 160 7.39 -9.97 16.46
C ALA A 160 5.91 -10.00 16.08
N LEU A 161 5.38 -11.20 15.81
CA LEU A 161 3.97 -11.43 15.53
C LEU A 161 3.37 -12.21 16.70
N GLU A 162 2.43 -11.59 17.42
CA GLU A 162 1.66 -12.27 18.46
C GLU A 162 0.42 -12.92 17.84
N LEU A 163 0.31 -14.25 17.95
CA LEU A 163 -0.80 -15.01 17.41
C LEU A 163 -1.83 -15.28 18.51
N CYS A 164 -2.98 -14.63 18.41
CA CYS A 164 -4.06 -14.73 19.38
C CYS A 164 -5.11 -15.75 18.95
N VAL A 165 -5.38 -16.74 19.78
CA VAL A 165 -6.44 -17.72 19.54
C VAL A 165 -7.80 -17.04 19.69
N VAL A 166 -8.66 -17.17 18.67
CA VAL A 166 -10.05 -16.75 18.75
C VAL A 166 -10.92 -17.96 19.09
N SER A 167 -11.15 -18.18 20.38
CA SER A 167 -11.96 -19.27 20.91
C SER A 167 -12.83 -18.83 22.08
N ASN A 168 -13.86 -19.61 22.40
CA ASN A 168 -14.63 -19.45 23.64
C ASN A 168 -14.68 -20.80 24.37
N PRO A 169 -14.12 -20.93 25.59
CA PRO A 169 -13.40 -19.90 26.34
C PRO A 169 -12.01 -19.55 25.75
N LEU A 170 -11.49 -18.39 26.12
CA LEU A 170 -10.12 -17.98 25.78
C LEU A 170 -9.10 -18.68 26.69
N PRO A 171 -7.84 -18.89 26.22
CA PRO A 171 -6.78 -19.44 27.05
C PRO A 171 -6.53 -18.60 28.31
N ALA A 172 -6.38 -19.27 29.47
CA ALA A 172 -6.18 -18.58 30.76
C ALA A 172 -4.88 -17.76 30.83
N ASN A 173 -3.92 -18.05 29.96
CA ASN A 173 -2.62 -17.39 29.85
C ASN A 173 -2.54 -16.45 28.63
N ALA A 174 -3.66 -16.10 28.00
CA ALA A 174 -3.67 -15.14 26.91
C ALA A 174 -3.20 -13.77 27.40
N SER A 175 -2.42 -13.06 26.58
CA SER A 175 -2.02 -11.69 26.88
C SER A 175 -3.24 -10.76 26.87
N ASN A 176 -3.13 -9.61 27.53
CA ASN A 176 -4.18 -8.58 27.48
C ASN A 176 -4.51 -8.18 26.03
N ASN A 177 -3.50 -8.14 25.15
CA ASN A 177 -3.68 -7.84 23.75
C ASN A 177 -4.56 -8.89 23.06
N CYS A 178 -4.27 -10.18 23.27
CA CYS A 178 -5.09 -11.26 22.74
C CYS A 178 -6.50 -11.31 23.32
N LEU A 179 -6.67 -10.97 24.60
CA LEU A 179 -7.99 -10.87 25.22
C LEU A 179 -8.84 -9.78 24.56
N THR A 180 -8.27 -8.57 24.38
CA THR A 180 -8.95 -7.47 23.69
C THR A 180 -9.26 -7.82 22.24
N LEU A 181 -8.26 -8.34 21.52
CA LEU A 181 -8.39 -8.64 20.10
C LEU A 181 -9.44 -9.72 19.85
N ALA A 182 -9.46 -10.79 20.64
CA ALA A 182 -10.46 -11.85 20.50
C ALA A 182 -11.87 -11.38 20.88
N ALA A 183 -12.01 -10.54 21.91
CA ALA A 183 -13.30 -9.97 22.30
C ALA A 183 -13.90 -9.08 21.21
N ASP A 184 -13.05 -8.31 20.51
CA ASP A 184 -13.47 -7.40 19.45
C ASP A 184 -13.53 -8.04 18.06
N ALA A 185 -13.04 -9.27 17.88
CA ALA A 185 -12.84 -9.87 16.57
C ALA A 185 -14.13 -9.91 15.72
N SER A 186 -15.26 -10.29 16.31
CA SER A 186 -16.57 -10.33 15.61
C SER A 186 -17.09 -8.94 15.23
N ARG A 187 -16.69 -7.90 15.98
CA ARG A 187 -17.05 -6.50 15.71
C ARG A 187 -16.16 -5.92 14.60
N ILE A 188 -14.86 -6.19 14.67
CA ILE A 188 -13.87 -5.67 13.70
C ILE A 188 -14.00 -6.40 12.36
N PHE A 189 -14.27 -7.70 12.38
CA PHE A 189 -14.31 -8.58 11.20
C PHE A 189 -15.61 -9.42 11.12
N PRO A 190 -16.78 -8.78 10.97
CA PRO A 190 -18.05 -9.49 10.95
C PRO A 190 -18.11 -10.52 9.81
N GLY A 191 -18.26 -11.79 10.16
CA GLY A 191 -18.33 -12.90 9.20
C GLY A 191 -16.99 -13.38 8.63
N ALA A 192 -15.86 -12.81 9.04
CA ALA A 192 -14.54 -13.28 8.62
C ALA A 192 -14.09 -14.55 9.36
N ILE A 193 -14.56 -14.74 10.59
CA ILE A 193 -14.25 -15.91 11.41
C ILE A 193 -15.33 -16.96 11.20
N THR A 194 -14.91 -18.15 10.76
CA THR A 194 -15.81 -19.29 10.57
C THR A 194 -16.00 -20.05 11.89
N PRO A 195 -17.23 -20.18 12.42
CA PRO A 195 -17.48 -20.95 13.63
C PRO A 195 -16.98 -22.39 13.51
N GLY A 196 -16.34 -22.90 14.55
CA GLY A 196 -15.81 -24.27 14.60
C GLY A 196 -14.48 -24.48 13.87
N VAL A 197 -13.94 -23.47 13.18
CA VAL A 197 -12.60 -23.53 12.57
C VAL A 197 -11.59 -22.85 13.50
N PRO A 198 -10.55 -23.57 13.99
CA PRO A 198 -9.49 -22.95 14.77
C PRO A 198 -8.88 -21.77 14.03
N THR A 199 -8.93 -20.59 14.64
CA THR A 199 -8.51 -19.34 14.02
C THR A 199 -7.53 -18.60 14.93
N LEU A 200 -6.41 -18.18 14.36
CA LEU A 200 -5.47 -17.27 15.00
C LEU A 200 -5.62 -15.89 14.37
N LEU A 201 -5.59 -14.86 15.19
CA LEU A 201 -5.63 -13.46 14.76
C LEU A 201 -4.37 -12.78 15.28
N ALA A 202 -3.75 -11.98 14.43
CA ALA A 202 -2.58 -11.20 14.81
C ALA A 202 -2.77 -9.76 14.36
N GLU A 203 -2.49 -8.82 15.26
CA GLU A 203 -2.28 -7.45 14.85
C GLU A 203 -0.88 -7.30 14.27
N TYR A 204 -0.77 -6.56 13.17
CA TYR A 204 0.52 -6.16 12.64
C TYR A 204 0.42 -4.74 12.11
N ASN A 205 1.42 -3.93 12.44
CA ASN A 205 1.41 -2.51 12.10
C ASN A 205 1.93 -2.31 10.68
N SER A 206 1.05 -2.43 9.70
CA SER A 206 1.35 -2.17 8.29
C SER A 206 0.50 -1.03 7.73
N VAL A 207 0.98 -0.46 6.63
CA VAL A 207 0.29 0.58 5.87
C VAL A 207 -0.84 0.03 5.00
N THR A 208 -0.80 -1.25 4.64
CA THR A 208 -1.75 -1.87 3.71
C THR A 208 -2.78 -2.72 4.42
N GLY A 209 -2.48 -3.21 5.62
CA GLY A 209 -3.37 -4.01 6.45
C GLY A 209 -3.05 -3.81 7.93
N SER A 210 -4.00 -4.15 8.79
CA SER A 210 -3.89 -4.02 10.24
C SER A 210 -3.83 -5.38 10.95
N HIS A 211 -4.33 -6.43 10.31
CA HIS A 211 -4.48 -7.74 10.93
C HIS A 211 -4.19 -8.88 9.96
N ALA A 212 -3.69 -9.99 10.48
CA ALA A 212 -3.58 -11.25 9.76
C ALA A 212 -4.47 -12.29 10.45
N LEU A 213 -5.38 -12.88 9.69
CA LEU A 213 -6.27 -13.95 10.15
C LEU A 213 -5.79 -15.27 9.56
N PHE A 214 -5.49 -16.25 10.41
CA PHE A 214 -5.02 -17.58 10.05
C PHE A 214 -6.09 -18.61 10.43
N SER A 215 -6.77 -19.17 9.44
CA SER A 215 -7.72 -20.26 9.65
C SER A 215 -7.03 -21.60 9.43
N HIS A 216 -7.15 -22.53 10.38
CA HIS A 216 -6.57 -23.86 10.25
C HIS A 216 -7.10 -24.56 8.99
N PHE A 217 -6.20 -25.17 8.21
CA PHE A 217 -6.54 -25.90 7.00
C PHE A 217 -6.25 -27.39 7.15
N ASN A 218 -4.97 -27.77 7.31
CA ASN A 218 -4.57 -29.16 7.44
C ASN A 218 -3.20 -29.30 8.12
N GLY A 219 -3.14 -30.01 9.24
CA GLY A 219 -1.92 -30.20 10.01
C GLY A 219 -1.32 -28.86 10.43
N ASN A 220 -0.12 -28.57 9.93
CA ASN A 220 0.57 -27.31 10.22
C ASN A 220 0.26 -26.19 9.22
N LEU A 221 -0.63 -26.42 8.26
CA LEU A 221 -1.00 -25.45 7.22
C LEU A 221 -2.24 -24.67 7.63
N PHE A 222 -2.18 -23.36 7.43
CA PHE A 222 -3.29 -22.45 7.64
C PHE A 222 -3.60 -21.71 6.32
N ASN A 223 -4.82 -21.22 6.19
CA ASN A 223 -5.14 -20.20 5.20
C ASN A 223 -5.02 -18.85 5.89
N ALA A 224 -4.11 -17.99 5.41
CA ALA A 224 -3.99 -16.64 5.95
C ALA A 224 -4.60 -15.61 5.02
N THR A 225 -5.39 -14.71 5.61
CA THR A 225 -5.94 -13.53 4.95
C THR A 225 -5.38 -12.29 5.62
N LEU A 226 -4.75 -11.43 4.84
CA LEU A 226 -4.39 -10.09 5.30
C LEU A 226 -5.63 -9.20 5.27
N LEU A 227 -5.94 -8.58 6.40
CA LEU A 227 -7.14 -7.79 6.62
C LEU A 227 -6.76 -6.33 6.91
N SER A 228 -7.54 -5.42 6.33
CA SER A 228 -7.58 -4.02 6.76
C SER A 228 -8.95 -3.75 7.34
N SER A 229 -9.00 -3.37 8.63
CA SER A 229 -10.19 -2.80 9.25
C SER A 229 -10.23 -1.30 9.04
N PHE A 230 -11.41 -0.75 8.73
CA PHE A 230 -11.64 0.68 8.63
C PHE A 230 -12.95 1.04 9.32
N GLY A 231 -12.93 2.11 10.12
CA GLY A 231 -14.14 2.64 10.74
C GLY A 231 -15.04 3.22 9.65
N MET A 232 -16.20 2.62 9.43
CA MET A 232 -17.22 3.20 8.54
C MET A 232 -18.06 4.21 9.32
N CYS A 233 -18.43 3.87 10.57
CA CYS A 233 -19.15 4.71 11.54
C CYS A 233 -18.77 4.29 12.99
N PRO A 234 -19.15 5.04 14.05
CA PRO A 234 -18.82 4.70 15.44
C PRO A 234 -19.25 3.29 15.89
N THR A 235 -20.26 2.72 15.23
CA THR A 235 -20.84 1.40 15.54
C THR A 235 -20.56 0.33 14.49
N HIS A 236 -19.88 0.66 13.38
CA HIS A 236 -19.68 -0.24 12.24
C HIS A 236 -18.25 -0.17 11.70
N SER A 237 -17.56 -1.31 11.72
CA SER A 237 -16.28 -1.54 11.05
C SER A 237 -16.51 -2.28 9.75
N GLY A 238 -15.97 -1.76 8.65
CA GLY A 238 -15.81 -2.51 7.41
C GLY A 238 -14.43 -3.17 7.38
N PHE A 239 -14.30 -4.27 6.65
CA PHE A 239 -13.01 -4.87 6.39
C PHE A 239 -12.84 -5.25 4.92
N ARG A 240 -11.58 -5.34 4.48
CA ARG A 240 -11.19 -5.81 3.15
C ARG A 240 -10.12 -6.89 3.29
N GLY A 241 -10.30 -8.01 2.59
CA GLY A 241 -9.25 -8.99 2.35
C GLY A 241 -8.28 -8.49 1.27
N LEU A 242 -6.99 -8.50 1.55
CA LEU A 242 -5.94 -7.93 0.69
C LEU A 242 -5.21 -9.00 -0.13
N GLY A 243 -5.25 -10.25 0.32
CA GLY A 243 -4.56 -11.36 -0.33
C GLY A 243 -4.60 -12.62 0.52
N LYS A 244 -4.35 -13.76 -0.11
CA LYS A 244 -4.16 -15.06 0.54
C LYS A 244 -2.68 -15.37 0.61
N VAL A 245 -2.19 -15.76 1.78
CA VAL A 245 -0.82 -16.25 1.97
C VAL A 245 -0.87 -17.67 2.54
N GLY A 246 0.18 -18.44 2.29
CA GLY A 246 0.34 -19.83 2.72
C GLY A 246 1.25 -19.93 3.95
N PRO A 247 0.70 -19.82 5.18
CA PRO A 247 1.40 -20.03 6.44
C PRO A 247 1.62 -21.53 6.71
N GLU A 248 2.85 -21.87 7.09
CA GLU A 248 3.25 -23.20 7.52
C GLU A 248 4.00 -23.10 8.86
N PHE A 249 3.47 -23.74 9.91
CA PHE A 249 4.18 -23.88 11.18
C PHE A 249 5.18 -25.03 11.11
N ALA A 250 6.38 -24.80 11.62
CA ALA A 250 7.42 -25.82 11.75
C ALA A 250 8.17 -25.64 13.07
N ASP A 251 8.96 -26.65 13.44
CA ASP A 251 9.73 -26.62 14.68
C ASP A 251 10.64 -25.39 14.70
N GLY A 252 10.30 -24.44 15.58
CA GLY A 252 11.02 -23.19 15.78
C GLY A 252 10.44 -21.96 15.09
N GLY A 253 9.30 -22.03 14.39
CA GLY A 253 8.71 -20.80 13.82
C GLY A 253 7.53 -20.94 12.87
N LEU A 254 7.21 -19.83 12.21
CA LEU A 254 6.17 -19.68 11.20
C LEU A 254 6.79 -19.21 9.88
N GLY A 255 6.60 -19.97 8.81
CA GLY A 255 6.95 -19.59 7.46
C GLY A 255 5.73 -19.06 6.70
N LEU A 256 5.88 -17.95 5.98
CA LEU A 256 4.86 -17.42 5.07
C LEU A 256 5.29 -17.54 3.61
N THR A 257 4.38 -17.95 2.74
CA THR A 257 4.58 -18.02 1.27
C THR A 257 3.47 -17.26 0.53
N GLY A 258 3.77 -16.72 -0.64
CA GLY A 258 2.80 -15.97 -1.45
C GLY A 258 2.42 -14.60 -0.89
N ALA A 259 3.18 -14.07 0.08
CA ALA A 259 2.92 -12.76 0.68
C ALA A 259 3.33 -11.61 -0.23
N TRP A 260 4.41 -11.78 -0.99
CA TRP A 260 4.97 -10.72 -1.84
C TRP A 260 4.73 -10.95 -3.32
N GLY A 261 4.44 -12.18 -3.72
CA GLY A 261 4.35 -12.60 -5.11
C GLY A 261 5.73 -12.52 -5.76
N ALA A 262 6.31 -13.68 -6.12
CA ALA A 262 7.53 -13.70 -6.89
C ALA A 262 7.30 -12.92 -8.21
N GLY A 263 8.00 -11.80 -8.39
CA GLY A 263 7.95 -11.04 -9.63
C GLY A 263 8.41 -11.90 -10.82
N ALA A 264 8.04 -11.52 -12.04
CA ALA A 264 8.49 -12.23 -13.23
C ALA A 264 10.02 -12.37 -13.25
N GLY A 265 10.52 -13.61 -13.36
CA GLY A 265 11.96 -13.92 -13.37
C GLY A 265 12.59 -14.19 -11.99
N VAL A 266 11.83 -14.09 -10.89
CA VAL A 266 12.31 -14.52 -9.57
C VAL A 266 12.16 -16.04 -9.46
N PRO A 267 13.24 -16.80 -9.25
CA PRO A 267 13.15 -18.25 -9.06
C PRO A 267 12.24 -18.58 -7.87
N PRO A 268 11.43 -19.65 -7.96
CA PRO A 268 10.62 -20.07 -6.83
C PRO A 268 11.52 -20.45 -5.66
N LEU A 269 11.10 -20.10 -4.45
CA LEU A 269 11.75 -20.56 -3.23
C LEU A 269 11.70 -22.09 -3.20
N SER A 270 12.87 -22.71 -3.00
CA SER A 270 13.03 -24.16 -3.07
C SER A 270 13.86 -24.63 -1.89
N GLY A 271 13.48 -25.78 -1.33
CA GLY A 271 14.09 -26.30 -0.10
C GLY A 271 13.27 -27.45 0.50
N LYS A 272 13.91 -28.21 1.37
CA LYS A 272 13.28 -29.36 2.04
C LYS A 272 12.53 -28.94 3.29
N THR A 273 12.92 -27.82 3.91
CA THR A 273 12.30 -27.30 5.13
C THR A 273 11.33 -26.15 4.84
N SER A 274 10.36 -25.95 5.73
CA SER A 274 9.41 -24.84 5.67
C SER A 274 10.14 -23.48 5.71
N LYS A 275 11.25 -23.39 6.45
CA LYS A 275 12.11 -22.19 6.54
C LYS A 275 12.80 -21.86 5.22
N GLU A 276 13.29 -22.86 4.49
CA GLU A 276 13.94 -22.65 3.18
C GLU A 276 12.94 -22.25 2.08
N ARG A 277 11.69 -22.71 2.18
CA ARG A 277 10.63 -22.37 1.22
C ARG A 277 9.90 -21.06 1.54
N ALA A 278 10.09 -20.50 2.73
CA ALA A 278 9.34 -19.34 3.18
C ALA A 278 9.90 -18.02 2.61
N GLU A 279 9.00 -17.14 2.16
CA GLU A 279 9.31 -15.75 1.79
C GLU A 279 9.61 -14.90 3.03
N ALA A 280 8.96 -15.24 4.15
CA ALA A 280 9.19 -14.63 5.45
C ALA A 280 9.19 -15.72 6.53
N TRP A 281 10.20 -15.70 7.40
CA TRP A 281 10.29 -16.59 8.55
C TRP A 281 10.23 -15.81 9.85
N PHE A 282 9.38 -16.26 10.77
CA PHE A 282 9.28 -15.76 12.14
C PHE A 282 9.75 -16.85 13.08
N ASP A 283 10.89 -16.63 13.74
CA ASP A 283 11.34 -17.54 14.79
C ASP A 283 10.39 -17.44 16.00
N ARG A 284 10.14 -18.59 16.64
CA ARG A 284 9.37 -18.64 17.89
C ARG A 284 10.18 -17.95 18.99
N ALA A 285 9.57 -16.95 19.62
CA ALA A 285 10.10 -16.29 20.82
C ALA A 285 9.80 -17.08 22.10
#